data_AF-A0A960TMX2-F1
#
_entry.id   AF-A0A960TMX2-F1
#
_cell.length_a   1.000
_cell.length_b   1.000
_cell.length_c   1.000
_cell.angle_alpha   90.00
_cell.angle_beta   90.00
_cell.angle_gamma   90.00
#
_symmetry.space_group_name_H-M   'P 1'
#
loop_
_entity.id
_entity.type
_entity.pdbx_description
1 polymer ?
#
loop_
_entity_poly.entity_id
_entity_poly.type
_entity_poly.pdbx_seq_one_letter_code
_entity_poly.pdbx_strand_id
1 'polypeptide(L)' 'MQIKLKDGTAFDLPDESTAADLAQKLGLTSPFQALAANVNGKTVDLTTP' A
#
# COMPACT_ATOMS: atom_id res chain seq x y z
N MET A 1 -6.36 -8.43 5.86
CA MET A 1 -4.89 -8.35 6.03
C MET A 1 -4.50 -7.12 6.85
N GLN A 2 -3.47 -7.21 7.70
CA GLN A 2 -2.95 -6.07 8.46
C GLN A 2 -1.62 -5.59 7.84
N ILE A 3 -1.58 -4.33 7.42
CA ILE A 3 -0.36 -3.71 6.87
C ILE A 3 0.27 -2.81 7.92
N LYS A 4 1.55 -3.04 8.21
CA LYS A 4 2.35 -2.16 9.07
C LYS A 4 3.28 -1.31 8.22
N LEU A 5 3.17 0.00 8.37
CA LEU A 5 4.03 0.97 7.71
C LEU A 5 5.34 1.18 8.49
N LYS A 6 6.33 1.78 7.82
CA LYS A 6 7.67 2.03 8.39
C LYS A 6 7.66 2.96 9.60
N ASP A 7 6.67 3.84 9.69
CA ASP A 7 6.45 4.75 10.82
C ASP A 7 5.83 4.05 12.04
N GLY A 8 5.51 2.76 11.93
CA GLY A 8 4.88 1.97 12.98
C GLY A 8 3.34 1.98 12.94
N THR A 9 2.73 2.77 12.05
CA THR A 9 1.28 2.82 11.85
C THR A 9 0.80 1.49 11.25
N ALA A 10 -0.31 0.97 11.75
CA ALA A 10 -0.94 -0.25 11.23
C ALA A 10 -2.31 0.05 10.64
N PHE A 11 -2.61 -0.55 9.49
CA PHE A 11 -3.90 -0.45 8.81
C PHE A 11 -4.47 -1.84 8.62
N ASP A 12 -5.71 -2.02 9.09
CA ASP A 12 -6.50 -3.17 8.71
C ASP A 12 -7.18 -2.88 7.38
N LEU A 13 -6.94 -3.79 6.44
CA LEU A 13 -7.48 -3.80 5.09
C LEU A 13 -8.19 -5.14 4.84
N PRO A 14 -9.24 -5.16 4.01
CA PRO A 14 -9.84 -6.41 3.53
C PRO A 14 -8.79 -7.37 2.96
N ASP A 15 -9.00 -8.68 3.10
CA ASP A 15 -8.20 -9.65 2.34
C ASP A 15 -8.42 -9.41 0.84
N GLU A 16 -7.36 -9.52 0.02
CA GLU A 16 -7.30 -9.13 -1.41
C GLU A 16 -7.18 -7.60 -1.68
N SER A 17 -6.89 -6.78 -0.67
CA SER A 17 -6.66 -5.34 -0.90
C SER A 17 -5.32 -5.09 -1.58
N THR A 18 -5.30 -4.27 -2.62
CA THR A 18 -4.10 -3.98 -3.40
C THR A 18 -3.27 -2.86 -2.78
N ALA A 19 -2.01 -2.77 -3.21
CA ALA A 19 -1.16 -1.62 -2.88
C ALA A 19 -1.76 -0.27 -3.34
N ALA A 20 -2.58 -0.25 -4.39
CA ALA A 20 -3.34 0.93 -4.81
C ALA A 20 -4.39 1.35 -3.77
N ASP A 21 -5.09 0.40 -3.15
CA ASP A 21 -6.13 0.65 -2.15
C ASP A 21 -5.52 1.27 -0.87
N LEU A 22 -4.33 0.79 -0.49
CA LEU A 22 -3.55 1.40 0.60
C LEU A 22 -3.13 2.84 0.24
N ALA A 23 -2.66 3.08 -0.99
CA ALA A 23 -2.25 4.41 -1.44
C ALA A 23 -3.43 5.41 -1.43
N GLN A 24 -4.63 4.98 -1.86
CA GLN A 24 -5.84 5.78 -1.75
C GLN A 24 -6.19 6.13 -0.30
N LYS A 25 -6.11 5.14 0.61
CA LYS A 25 -6.39 5.34 2.04
C LYS A 25 -5.40 6.30 2.72
N LEU A 26 -4.16 6.34 2.23
CA LEU A 26 -3.12 7.27 2.68
C LEU A 26 -3.18 8.65 2.00
N GLY A 27 -4.16 8.88 1.11
CA GLY A 27 -4.29 10.15 0.38
C GLY A 27 -3.18 10.39 -0.65
N LEU A 28 -2.46 9.33 -1.06
CA LEU A 28 -1.37 9.38 -2.05
C LEU A 28 -1.93 9.33 -3.49
N THR A 29 -3.01 10.07 -3.75
CA THR A 29 -3.85 9.96 -4.95
C THR A 29 -3.32 10.70 -6.17
N SER A 30 -2.18 11.39 -6.06
CA SER A 30 -1.61 12.08 -7.22
C SER A 30 -0.92 11.05 -8.13
N PRO A 31 -1.15 11.06 -9.46
CA PRO A 31 -0.66 10.04 -10.41
C PRO A 31 0.87 9.88 -10.48
N PHE A 32 1.62 10.65 -9.69
CA PHE A 32 3.07 10.64 -9.58
C PHE A 32 3.60 10.41 -8.15
N GLN A 33 2.73 10.15 -7.15
CA GLN A 33 3.14 10.01 -5.75
C GLN A 33 3.30 8.55 -5.29
N ALA A 34 2.54 7.61 -5.86
CA ALA A 34 2.72 6.19 -5.63
C ALA A 34 3.01 5.52 -6.98
N LEU A 35 4.24 5.07 -7.20
CA LEU A 35 4.67 4.38 -8.42
C LEU A 35 4.85 2.87 -8.19
N ALA A 36 5.25 2.50 -6.98
CA ALA A 36 5.45 1.12 -6.54
C ALA A 36 5.31 1.06 -5.02
N ALA A 37 4.95 -0.11 -4.50
CA ALA A 37 4.96 -0.39 -3.07
C ALA A 37 6.11 -1.32 -2.72
N ASN A 38 6.78 -1.10 -1.59
CA ASN A 38 7.71 -2.09 -1.04
C ASN A 38 6.97 -2.89 0.04
N VAL A 39 6.60 -4.12 -0.29
CA VAL A 39 5.88 -5.04 0.61
C VAL A 39 6.87 -6.10 1.07
N ASN A 40 7.15 -6.16 2.38
CA ASN A 40 8.07 -7.13 2.98
C ASN A 40 9.46 -7.21 2.28
N GLY A 41 9.98 -6.06 1.82
CA GLY A 41 11.27 -5.99 1.13
C GLY A 41 11.20 -6.21 -0.37
N LYS A 42 10.06 -6.60 -0.94
CA LYS A 42 9.85 -6.74 -2.39
C LYS A 42 9.17 -5.49 -2.95
N THR A 43 9.75 -4.92 -4.00
CA THR A 43 9.10 -3.86 -4.77
C THR A 43 8.08 -4.49 -5.69
N VAL A 44 6.80 -4.18 -5.46
CA VAL A 44 5.66 -4.66 -6.22
C VAL A 44 4.94 -3.48 -6.86
N ASP A 45 4.23 -3.76 -7.95
CA ASP A 45 3.36 -2.76 -8.57
C ASP A 45 2.11 -2.52 -7.71
N LEU A 46 1.36 -1.48 -8.07
CA LEU A 46 0.16 -1.10 -7.33
C LEU A 46 -1.01 -2.07 -7.54
N THR A 47 -0.94 -2.92 -8.56
CA THR A 47 -1.94 -3.93 -8.90
C THR A 47 -1.72 -5.26 -8.18
N THR A 48 -0.60 -5.41 -7.48
CA THR A 48 -0.32 -6.59 -6.68
C THR A 48 -1.24 -6.61 -5.45
N PRO A 49 -2.04 -7.68 -5.24
CA PRO A 49 -2.80 -7.91 -4.02
C PRO A 49 -1.92 -8.29 -2.83
#